data_AF-A0A523H2L5-F1
#
_entry.id   AF-A0A523H2L5-F1
#
_cell.length_a   1.000
_cell.length_b   1.000
_cell.length_c   1.000
_cell.angle_alpha   90.00
_cell.angle_beta   90.00
_cell.angle_gamma   90.00
#
_symmetry.space_group_name_H-M   'P 1'
#
loop_
_entity.id
_entity.type
_entity.pdbx_description
1 polymer ?
#
loop_
_entity_poly.entity_id
_entity_poly.type
_entity_poly.pdbx_seq_one_letter_code
_entity_poly.pdbx_strand_id
1 'polypeptide(L)'
;MKFKFSTLYLLFILLGCSSPSDNEMLLTGEVKGLKKGTLLLQKLEDTLFISVDSMVVDGTPVFNFSEEIISPEMYYLTLTFHDSSNLVKRLPFFAEPGTINIRTTLKDYENKAIITGSRNQEKIDEYNSLMKRYNDQNLDLIEEGFAARMEGNDSLSNELQSQQNRLLKLKYLAALNFAKNNNDLEVAPYLMLAKMYDVNVTYLDTIYKSLTPKIKDSKYGKALESMIRSRNK
;
A
#
# COMPACT_ATOMS: atom_id res chain seq x y z
N MET A 1 -11.64 45.07 -57.60
CA MET A 1 -10.80 45.19 -56.38
C MET A 1 -11.74 45.48 -55.23
N LYS A 2 -11.85 44.72 -54.13
CA LYS A 2 -10.85 44.02 -53.32
C LYS A 2 -11.51 42.82 -52.62
N PHE A 3 -10.92 41.64 -52.75
CA PHE A 3 -11.25 40.48 -51.92
C PHE A 3 -10.68 40.71 -50.51
N LYS A 4 -11.51 40.59 -49.46
CA LYS A 4 -11.01 40.53 -48.08
C LYS A 4 -11.00 39.06 -47.63
N PHE A 5 -9.83 38.44 -47.74
CA PHE A 5 -9.51 37.20 -47.01
C PHE A 5 -9.41 37.55 -45.52
N SER A 6 -10.35 37.07 -44.72
CA SER A 6 -10.26 37.11 -43.26
C SER A 6 -9.67 35.79 -42.80
N THR A 7 -8.35 35.77 -42.64
CA THR A 7 -7.61 34.59 -42.19
C THR A 7 -7.74 34.42 -40.67
N LEU A 8 -8.15 33.22 -40.29
CA LEU A 8 -8.28 32.63 -38.96
C LEU A 8 -6.97 32.67 -38.15
N TYR A 9 -7.07 32.89 -36.83
CA TYR A 9 -6.09 32.35 -35.86
C TYR A 9 -6.85 31.65 -34.75
N LEU A 10 -6.98 30.33 -34.88
CA LEU A 10 -7.45 29.45 -33.83
C LEU A 10 -6.23 29.11 -32.95
N LEU A 11 -6.18 29.69 -31.75
CA LEU A 11 -5.13 29.43 -30.78
C LEU A 11 -5.34 28.02 -30.18
N PHE A 12 -4.65 27.02 -30.72
CA PHE A 12 -4.54 25.71 -30.09
C PHE A 12 -3.63 25.86 -28.87
N ILE A 13 -4.23 25.91 -27.67
CA ILE A 13 -3.49 25.73 -26.42
C ILE A 13 -3.16 24.25 -26.35
N LEU A 14 -1.92 23.90 -26.72
CA LEU A 14 -1.34 22.60 -26.44
C LEU A 14 -1.15 22.51 -24.93
N LEU A 15 -2.07 21.84 -24.24
CA LEU A 15 -1.82 21.33 -22.89
C LEU A 15 -0.70 20.28 -23.03
N GLY A 16 0.53 20.69 -22.73
CA GLY A 16 1.66 19.79 -22.58
C GLY A 16 1.40 18.87 -21.40
N CYS A 17 0.84 17.69 -21.66
CA CYS A 17 0.90 16.58 -20.72
C CYS A 17 2.33 16.04 -20.79
N SER A 18 3.23 16.59 -19.97
CA SER A 18 4.55 15.99 -19.78
C SER A 18 4.32 14.61 -19.16
N SER A 19 4.61 13.56 -19.92
CA SER A 19 4.76 12.23 -19.34
C SER A 19 5.87 12.31 -18.27
N PRO A 20 5.66 11.76 -17.07
CA PRO A 20 6.69 11.76 -16.04
C PRO A 20 7.97 11.12 -16.59
N SER A 21 9.13 11.57 -16.10
CA SER A 21 10.39 10.90 -16.43
C SER A 21 10.38 9.43 -15.98
N ASP A 22 11.27 8.59 -16.51
CA ASP A 22 11.25 7.12 -16.28
C ASP A 22 11.21 6.70 -14.80
N ASN A 23 11.66 7.57 -13.88
CA ASN A 23 11.69 7.33 -12.43
C ASN A 23 10.75 8.25 -11.63
N GLU A 24 9.90 9.06 -12.26
CA GLU A 24 9.07 10.04 -11.55
C GLU A 24 7.65 9.51 -11.31
N MET A 25 7.17 9.69 -10.09
CA MET A 25 5.78 9.47 -9.73
C MET A 25 5.03 10.79 -9.74
N LEU A 26 3.95 10.86 -10.54
CA LEU A 26 2.93 11.90 -10.43
C LEU A 26 1.75 11.35 -9.63
N LEU A 27 1.62 11.80 -8.38
CA LEU A 27 0.50 11.44 -7.52
C LEU A 27 -0.58 12.52 -7.63
N THR A 28 -1.79 12.12 -8.02
CA THR A 28 -2.95 13.02 -8.13
C THR A 28 -4.12 12.48 -7.35
N GLY A 29 -5.09 13.32 -6.99
CA GLY A 29 -6.25 12.81 -6.31
C GLY A 29 -7.24 13.83 -5.81
N GLU A 30 -8.26 13.32 -5.12
CA GLU A 30 -9.27 14.12 -4.46
C GLU A 30 -9.62 13.53 -3.08
N VAL A 31 -9.72 14.40 -2.07
CA VAL A 31 -10.29 14.10 -0.76
C VAL A 31 -11.65 14.77 -0.66
N LYS A 32 -12.70 14.07 -1.07
CA LYS A 32 -14.06 14.61 -1.09
C LYS A 32 -14.50 15.04 0.31
N GLY A 33 -14.96 16.29 0.41
CA GLY A 33 -15.41 16.90 1.67
C GLY A 33 -14.30 17.56 2.50
N LEU A 34 -13.04 17.49 2.07
CA LEU A 34 -11.96 18.24 2.70
C LEU A 34 -12.02 19.72 2.25
N LYS A 35 -12.27 20.62 3.21
CA LYS A 35 -12.30 22.07 2.97
C LYS A 35 -11.03 22.79 3.43
N LYS A 36 -10.47 22.33 4.55
CA LYS A 36 -9.25 22.86 5.17
C LYS A 36 -8.45 21.72 5.76
N GLY A 37 -7.13 21.81 5.67
CA GLY A 37 -6.19 20.83 6.22
C GLY A 37 -4.87 20.87 5.47
N THR A 38 -3.92 20.04 5.88
CA THR A 38 -2.63 19.90 5.21
C THR A 38 -2.44 18.45 4.82
N LEU A 39 -2.18 18.22 3.54
CA LEU A 39 -1.77 16.93 3.00
C LEU A 39 -0.25 16.88 2.99
N LEU A 40 0.30 15.80 3.51
CA LEU A 40 1.73 15.51 3.53
C LEU A 40 1.94 14.24 2.73
N LEU A 41 2.85 14.29 1.77
CA LEU A 41 3.41 13.10 1.15
C LEU A 41 4.57 12.65 2.03
N GLN A 42 4.48 11.45 2.60
CA GLN A 42 5.47 10.95 3.55
C GLN A 42 5.95 9.55 3.18
N LYS A 43 7.16 9.22 3.62
CA LYS A 43 7.72 7.86 3.58
C LYS A 43 8.30 7.48 4.93
N LEU A 44 8.54 6.19 5.13
CA LEU A 44 9.25 5.69 6.30
C LEU A 44 10.75 5.59 6.00
N GLU A 45 11.54 6.25 6.85
CA GLU A 45 12.97 6.01 6.98
C GLU A 45 13.21 5.46 8.38
N ASP A 46 13.69 4.22 8.43
CA ASP A 46 13.76 3.38 9.64
C ASP A 46 12.38 3.22 10.32
N THR A 47 12.10 4.08 11.29
CA THR A 47 10.85 4.09 12.08
C THR A 47 10.17 5.45 12.08
N LEU A 48 10.74 6.43 11.38
CA LEU A 48 10.29 7.82 11.36
C LEU A 48 9.61 8.16 10.05
N PHE A 49 8.54 8.94 10.15
CA PHE A 49 7.85 9.50 8.99
C PHE A 49 8.57 10.76 8.55
N ILE A 50 9.12 10.72 7.35
CA ILE A 50 9.77 11.86 6.71
C ILE A 50 8.81 12.42 5.68
N SER A 51 8.47 13.71 5.82
CA SER A 51 7.69 14.42 4.81
C SER A 51 8.58 14.78 3.64
N VAL A 52 8.24 14.29 2.45
CA VAL A 52 8.94 14.63 1.21
C VAL A 52 8.35 15.88 0.57
N ASP A 53 7.03 16.05 0.69
CA ASP A 53 6.31 17.21 0.17
C ASP A 53 5.04 17.47 1.00
N SER A 54 4.46 18.66 0.84
CA SER A 54 3.26 19.08 1.53
C SER A 54 2.43 20.05 0.70
N MET A 55 1.11 20.01 0.92
CA MET A 55 0.18 20.94 0.29
C MET A 55 -0.91 21.34 1.28
N VAL A 56 -1.12 22.64 1.42
CA VAL A 56 -2.26 23.18 2.19
C VAL A 56 -3.50 23.13 1.31
N VAL A 57 -4.56 22.53 1.84
CA VAL A 57 -5.89 22.50 1.21
C VAL A 57 -6.69 23.67 1.76
N ASP A 58 -7.12 24.57 0.88
CA ASP A 58 -8.07 25.64 1.17
C ASP A 58 -9.13 25.73 0.06
N GLY A 59 -10.30 25.17 0.32
CA GLY A 59 -11.46 25.20 -0.57
C GLY A 59 -11.46 24.15 -1.71
N THR A 60 -10.31 23.78 -2.25
CA THR A 60 -10.23 22.81 -3.37
C THR A 60 -9.83 21.41 -2.88
N PRO A 61 -10.65 20.36 -3.08
CA PRO A 61 -10.38 19.03 -2.53
C PRO A 61 -9.37 18.21 -3.33
N VAL A 62 -8.76 18.78 -4.39
CA VAL A 62 -7.83 18.07 -5.27
C VAL A 62 -6.38 18.32 -4.86
N PHE A 63 -5.53 17.34 -5.07
CA PHE A 63 -4.09 17.44 -4.80
C PHE A 63 -3.26 16.87 -5.93
N ASN A 64 -2.02 17.36 -6.00
CA ASN A 64 -0.98 16.81 -6.86
C ASN A 64 0.35 16.86 -6.11
N PHE A 65 1.17 15.83 -6.29
CA PHE A 65 2.54 15.74 -5.81
C PHE A 65 3.39 15.11 -6.93
N SER A 66 4.67 15.48 -7.00
CA SER A 66 5.65 14.79 -7.84
C SER A 66 6.85 14.39 -7.00
N GLU A 67 7.36 13.18 -7.21
CA GLU A 67 8.50 12.65 -6.46
C GLU A 67 9.30 11.65 -7.33
N GLU A 68 10.63 11.69 -7.23
CA GLU A 68 11.48 10.69 -7.85
C GLU A 68 11.46 9.39 -7.04
N ILE A 69 11.12 8.28 -7.69
CA ILE A 69 11.01 6.94 -7.11
C ILE A 69 12.09 6.03 -7.71
N ILE A 70 13.17 5.83 -6.95
CA ILE A 70 14.28 4.95 -7.34
C ILE A 70 13.85 3.48 -7.37
N SER A 71 12.98 3.08 -6.44
CA SER A 71 12.45 1.74 -6.31
C SER A 71 11.04 1.85 -5.75
N PRO A 72 10.05 1.11 -6.29
CA PRO A 72 8.72 1.08 -5.71
C PRO A 72 8.75 0.79 -4.21
N GLU A 73 8.03 1.60 -3.44
CA GLU A 73 8.00 1.50 -1.98
C GLU A 73 6.73 2.11 -1.36
N MET A 74 6.49 1.80 -0.08
CA MET A 74 5.34 2.32 0.67
C MET A 74 5.52 3.79 1.04
N TYR A 75 4.62 4.61 0.50
CA TYR A 75 4.42 5.99 0.90
C TYR A 75 3.09 6.14 1.65
N TYR A 76 2.89 7.31 2.23
CA TYR A 76 1.72 7.66 3.02
C TYR A 76 1.23 9.05 2.61
N LEU A 77 -0.04 9.14 2.26
CA LEU A 77 -0.73 10.41 2.15
C LEU A 77 -1.36 10.74 3.50
N THR A 78 -0.69 11.59 4.26
CA THR A 78 -1.10 11.96 5.61
C THR A 78 -1.91 13.25 5.58
N LEU A 79 -3.07 13.26 6.22
CA LEU A 79 -3.91 14.43 6.42
C LEU A 79 -3.82 14.90 7.86
N THR A 80 -3.48 16.18 8.05
CA THR A 80 -3.43 16.84 9.36
C THR A 80 -4.32 18.09 9.37
N PHE A 81 -4.78 18.46 10.56
CA PHE A 81 -5.53 19.69 10.79
C PHE A 81 -4.71 20.63 11.69
N HIS A 82 -4.78 21.92 11.41
CA HIS A 82 -4.13 22.96 12.23
C HIS A 82 -4.91 23.30 13.51
N ASP A 83 -6.02 22.61 13.78
CA ASP A 83 -6.84 22.84 14.96
C ASP A 83 -6.35 22.01 16.17
N SER A 84 -6.95 22.27 17.33
CA SER A 84 -6.56 21.65 18.61
C SER A 84 -6.80 20.13 18.68
N SER A 85 -7.33 19.51 17.63
CA SER A 85 -7.70 18.09 17.65
C SER A 85 -6.50 17.15 17.45
N ASN A 86 -5.35 17.63 16.97
CA ASN A 86 -4.19 16.82 16.57
C ASN A 86 -4.60 15.60 15.71
N LEU A 87 -5.71 15.69 14.97
CA LEU A 87 -6.22 14.57 14.20
C LEU A 87 -5.29 14.34 13.00
N VAL A 88 -4.65 13.17 12.99
CA VAL A 88 -3.79 12.71 11.91
C VAL A 88 -4.40 11.47 11.30
N LYS A 89 -4.73 11.52 10.00
CA LYS A 89 -5.20 10.36 9.22
C LYS A 89 -4.13 9.96 8.23
N ARG A 90 -3.89 8.67 8.03
CA ARG A 90 -2.79 8.19 7.18
C ARG A 90 -3.28 7.14 6.20
N LEU A 91 -3.13 7.44 4.92
CA LEU A 91 -3.46 6.52 3.85
C LEU A 91 -2.17 5.92 3.26
N PRO A 92 -1.82 4.66 3.56
CA PRO A 92 -0.69 4.00 2.93
C PRO A 92 -0.99 3.70 1.45
N PHE A 93 0.02 3.81 0.59
CA PHE A 93 -0.05 3.38 -0.80
C PHE A 93 1.32 2.99 -1.33
N PHE A 94 1.36 2.15 -2.37
CA PHE A 94 2.61 1.79 -3.04
C PHE A 94 2.96 2.83 -4.10
N ALA A 95 3.98 3.64 -3.82
CA ALA A 95 4.54 4.60 -4.77
C ALA A 95 5.42 3.87 -5.78
N GLU A 96 5.29 4.24 -7.06
CA GLU A 96 6.11 3.74 -8.17
C GLU A 96 6.13 4.77 -9.32
N PRO A 97 7.14 4.73 -10.21
CA PRO A 97 7.18 5.62 -11.36
C PRO A 97 5.92 5.51 -12.23
N GLY A 98 5.41 6.64 -12.69
CA GLY A 98 4.16 6.75 -13.44
C GLY A 98 3.11 7.61 -12.74
N THR A 99 1.86 7.55 -13.22
CA THR A 99 0.76 8.34 -12.66
C THR A 99 -0.09 7.50 -11.71
N ILE A 100 -0.13 7.90 -10.44
CA ILE A 100 -0.97 7.28 -9.42
C ILE A 100 -2.13 8.22 -9.10
N ASN A 101 -3.35 7.68 -9.02
CA ASN A 101 -4.54 8.42 -8.63
C ASN A 101 -5.14 7.88 -7.34
N ILE A 102 -5.41 8.77 -6.38
CA ILE A 102 -6.06 8.45 -5.11
C ILE A 102 -7.39 9.21 -5.01
N ARG A 103 -8.48 8.49 -4.74
CA ARG A 103 -9.78 9.08 -4.43
C ARG A 103 -10.26 8.59 -3.09
N THR A 104 -10.57 9.52 -2.18
CA THR A 104 -11.10 9.18 -0.86
C THR A 104 -12.08 10.24 -0.37
N THR A 105 -12.66 10.04 0.81
CA THR A 105 -13.50 11.04 1.48
C THR A 105 -12.91 11.38 2.84
N LEU A 106 -13.20 12.57 3.36
CA LEU A 106 -12.75 12.94 4.70
C LEU A 106 -13.23 11.95 5.78
N LYS A 107 -14.48 11.47 5.65
CA LYS A 107 -15.10 10.52 6.59
C LYS A 107 -14.39 9.18 6.58
N ASP A 108 -14.18 8.62 5.39
CA ASP A 108 -13.66 7.25 5.19
C ASP A 108 -12.23 7.24 4.65
N TYR A 109 -11.42 8.24 5.04
CA TYR A 109 -10.11 8.56 4.46
C TYR A 109 -9.19 7.35 4.27
N GLU A 110 -9.10 6.50 5.29
CA GLU A 110 -8.18 5.35 5.36
C GLU A 110 -8.81 4.06 4.82
N ASN A 111 -10.13 3.92 4.93
CA ASN A 111 -10.80 2.63 4.76
C ASN A 111 -11.48 2.45 3.40
N LYS A 112 -11.79 3.54 2.69
CA LYS A 112 -12.49 3.51 1.39
C LYS A 112 -11.78 4.32 0.32
N ALA A 113 -10.47 4.49 0.46
CA ALA A 113 -9.67 5.06 -0.60
C ALA A 113 -9.63 4.09 -1.80
N ILE A 114 -9.71 4.66 -3.00
CA ILE A 114 -9.48 3.96 -4.26
C ILE A 114 -8.15 4.47 -4.79
N ILE A 115 -7.20 3.56 -4.96
CA ILE A 115 -5.85 3.87 -5.45
C ILE A 115 -5.68 3.14 -6.79
N THR A 116 -5.22 3.84 -7.82
CA THR A 116 -5.06 3.30 -9.17
C THR A 116 -3.77 3.80 -9.80
N GLY A 117 -3.29 3.12 -10.84
CA GLY A 117 -2.07 3.49 -11.56
C GLY A 117 -0.78 2.92 -10.96
N SER A 118 -0.89 2.05 -9.96
CA SER A 118 0.25 1.31 -9.39
C SER A 118 0.01 -0.20 -9.44
N ARG A 119 0.89 -0.94 -10.11
CA ARG A 119 0.84 -2.41 -10.22
C ARG A 119 1.15 -3.07 -8.88
N ASN A 120 2.10 -2.53 -8.12
CA ASN A 120 2.34 -3.01 -6.75
C ASN A 120 1.11 -2.78 -5.85
N GLN A 121 0.41 -1.65 -6.01
CA GLN A 121 -0.82 -1.36 -5.28
C GLN A 121 -1.96 -2.33 -5.66
N GLU A 122 -2.17 -2.59 -6.95
CA GLU A 122 -3.17 -3.57 -7.39
C GLU A 122 -2.92 -4.95 -6.75
N LYS A 123 -1.66 -5.38 -6.72
CA LYS A 123 -1.27 -6.66 -6.11
C LYS A 123 -1.42 -6.68 -4.60
N ILE A 124 -1.08 -5.60 -3.88
CA ILE A 124 -1.31 -5.60 -2.43
C ILE A 124 -2.80 -5.59 -2.09
N ASP A 125 -3.64 -4.98 -2.92
CA ASP A 125 -5.10 -4.98 -2.75
C ASP A 125 -5.70 -6.36 -3.01
N GLU A 126 -5.25 -7.07 -4.05
CA GLU A 126 -5.58 -8.49 -4.29
C GLU A 126 -5.19 -9.36 -3.08
N TYR A 127 -3.97 -9.17 -2.56
CA TYR A 127 -3.48 -9.88 -1.37
C TYR A 127 -4.35 -9.59 -0.14
N ASN A 128 -4.67 -8.32 0.12
CA ASN A 128 -5.49 -7.93 1.26
C ASN A 128 -6.90 -8.55 1.19
N SER A 129 -7.50 -8.56 -0.01
CA SER A 129 -8.79 -9.22 -0.27
C SER A 129 -8.73 -10.74 -0.02
N LEU A 130 -7.65 -11.39 -0.46
CA LEU A 130 -7.39 -12.81 -0.16
C LEU A 130 -7.23 -13.06 1.35
N MET A 131 -6.46 -12.22 2.05
CA MET A 131 -6.21 -12.35 3.49
C MET A 131 -7.45 -12.08 4.34
N LYS A 132 -8.37 -11.24 3.86
CA LYS A 132 -9.62 -10.94 4.56
C LYS A 132 -10.40 -12.20 4.91
N ARG A 133 -10.49 -13.17 3.99
CA ARG A 133 -11.21 -14.44 4.24
C ARG A 133 -10.63 -15.23 5.41
N TYR A 134 -9.31 -15.30 5.49
CA TYR A 134 -8.64 -15.97 6.62
C TYR A 134 -8.83 -15.22 7.93
N ASN A 135 -8.85 -13.88 7.88
CA ASN A 135 -9.07 -13.07 9.08
C ASN A 135 -10.51 -13.22 9.58
N ASP A 136 -11.50 -13.17 8.68
CA ASP A 136 -12.91 -13.33 9.04
C ASP A 136 -13.16 -14.72 9.66
N GLN A 137 -12.69 -15.79 9.01
CA GLN A 137 -12.78 -17.15 9.58
C GLN A 137 -12.08 -17.28 10.93
N ASN A 138 -10.96 -16.59 11.13
CA ASN A 138 -10.25 -16.63 12.40
C ASN A 138 -11.04 -15.90 13.50
N LEU A 139 -11.76 -14.82 13.16
CA LEU A 139 -12.63 -14.12 14.11
C LEU A 139 -13.80 -15.01 14.55
N ASP A 140 -14.42 -15.73 13.62
CA ASP A 140 -15.50 -16.69 13.93
C ASP A 140 -14.99 -17.76 14.92
N LEU A 141 -13.83 -18.36 14.64
CA LEU A 141 -13.22 -19.35 15.53
C LEU A 141 -12.83 -18.77 16.90
N ILE A 142 -12.46 -17.48 16.97
CA ILE A 142 -12.16 -16.81 18.25
C ILE A 142 -13.44 -16.62 19.06
N GLU A 143 -14.52 -16.20 18.42
CA GLU A 143 -15.83 -16.01 19.04
C GLU A 143 -16.37 -17.33 19.60
N GLU A 144 -16.42 -18.37 18.77
CA GLU A 144 -16.86 -19.72 19.19
C GLU A 144 -15.97 -20.27 20.31
N GLY A 145 -14.65 -20.09 20.20
CA GLY A 145 -13.69 -20.56 21.20
C GLY A 145 -13.83 -19.83 22.53
N PHE A 146 -14.21 -18.55 22.50
CA PHE A 146 -14.52 -17.80 23.72
C PHE A 146 -15.81 -18.29 24.37
N ALA A 147 -16.88 -18.52 23.60
CA ALA A 147 -18.14 -19.07 24.10
C ALA A 147 -17.95 -20.45 24.75
N ALA A 148 -17.24 -21.37 24.09
CA ALA A 148 -16.97 -22.71 24.61
C ALA A 148 -16.24 -22.68 25.98
N ARG A 149 -15.28 -21.74 26.15
CA ARG A 149 -14.58 -21.55 27.43
C ARG A 149 -15.50 -21.03 28.53
N MET A 150 -16.43 -20.12 28.20
CA MET A 150 -17.41 -19.62 29.17
C MET A 150 -18.35 -20.73 29.67
N GLU A 151 -18.65 -21.70 28.80
CA GLU A 151 -19.49 -22.85 29.13
C GLU A 151 -18.73 -24.01 29.81
N GLY A 152 -17.40 -23.88 29.98
CA GLY A 152 -16.56 -24.94 30.55
C GLY A 152 -16.37 -26.15 29.62
N ASN A 153 -16.57 -25.97 28.31
CA ASN A 153 -16.39 -27.02 27.32
C ASN A 153 -14.95 -27.03 26.77
N ASP A 154 -14.03 -27.56 27.59
CA ASP A 154 -12.61 -27.62 27.25
C ASP A 154 -12.32 -28.43 25.98
N SER A 155 -13.12 -29.48 25.71
CA SER A 155 -12.96 -30.30 24.50
C SER A 155 -13.19 -29.48 23.24
N LEU A 156 -14.30 -28.75 23.17
CA LEU A 156 -14.64 -27.89 22.03
C LEU A 156 -13.64 -26.73 21.90
N SER A 157 -13.26 -26.10 23.02
CA SER A 157 -12.26 -25.02 23.03
C SER A 157 -10.92 -25.50 22.44
N ASN A 158 -10.45 -26.69 22.82
CA ASN A 158 -9.20 -27.25 22.30
C ASN A 158 -9.30 -27.60 20.79
N GLU A 159 -10.45 -28.07 20.34
CA GLU A 159 -10.70 -28.33 18.92
C GLU A 159 -10.64 -27.02 18.10
N LEU A 160 -11.35 -25.99 18.54
CA LEU A 160 -11.38 -24.68 17.88
C LEU A 160 -9.98 -24.05 17.83
N GLN A 161 -9.19 -24.20 18.90
CA GLN A 161 -7.80 -23.76 18.90
C GLN A 161 -6.94 -24.51 17.86
N SER A 162 -7.16 -25.81 17.69
CA SER A 162 -6.51 -26.61 16.65
C SER A 162 -6.91 -26.14 15.24
N GLN A 163 -8.17 -25.79 15.03
CA GLN A 163 -8.66 -25.23 13.78
C GLN A 163 -8.01 -23.88 13.47
N GLN A 164 -7.90 -22.97 14.45
CA GLN A 164 -7.18 -21.70 14.29
C GLN A 164 -5.72 -21.92 13.88
N ASN A 165 -5.03 -22.88 14.49
CA ASN A 165 -3.65 -23.21 14.14
C ASN A 165 -3.51 -23.74 12.71
N ARG A 166 -4.50 -24.52 12.22
CA ARG A 166 -4.54 -24.98 10.82
C ARG A 166 -4.81 -23.81 9.87
N LEU A 167 -5.75 -22.94 10.21
CA LEU A 167 -6.09 -21.76 9.43
C LEU A 167 -4.89 -20.80 9.29
N LEU A 168 -4.13 -20.60 10.38
CA LEU A 168 -2.91 -19.80 10.36
C LEU A 168 -1.86 -20.37 9.40
N LYS A 169 -1.66 -21.70 9.39
CA LYS A 169 -0.74 -22.36 8.45
C LYS A 169 -1.18 -22.16 6.99
N LEU A 170 -2.49 -22.28 6.72
CA LEU A 170 -3.04 -22.04 5.38
C LEU A 170 -2.88 -20.58 4.95
N LYS A 171 -3.11 -19.63 5.85
CA LYS A 171 -2.88 -18.20 5.62
C LYS A 171 -1.42 -17.92 5.25
N TYR A 172 -0.47 -18.51 5.97
CA TYR A 172 0.96 -18.39 5.65
C TYR A 172 1.32 -19.01 4.32
N LEU A 173 0.80 -20.21 4.00
CA LEU A 173 1.03 -20.83 2.71
C LEU A 173 0.47 -19.99 1.56
N ALA A 174 -0.71 -19.41 1.73
CA ALA A 174 -1.31 -18.50 0.76
C ALA A 174 -0.44 -17.25 0.54
N ALA A 175 0.10 -16.66 1.61
CA ALA A 175 1.00 -15.51 1.51
C ALA A 175 2.33 -15.85 0.81
N LEU A 176 2.92 -17.01 1.12
CA LEU A 176 4.14 -17.49 0.44
C LEU A 176 3.88 -17.73 -1.05
N ASN A 177 2.77 -18.39 -1.41
CA ASN A 177 2.40 -18.62 -2.79
C ASN A 177 2.13 -17.31 -3.54
N PHE A 178 1.47 -16.34 -2.89
CA PHE A 178 1.26 -15.02 -3.47
C PHE A 178 2.58 -14.34 -3.80
N ALA A 179 3.54 -14.32 -2.86
CA ALA A 179 4.85 -13.71 -3.09
C ALA A 179 5.63 -14.44 -4.20
N LYS A 180 5.59 -15.77 -4.24
CA LYS A 180 6.22 -16.57 -5.29
C LYS A 180 5.67 -16.27 -6.68
N ASN A 181 4.36 -16.05 -6.79
CA ASN A 181 3.69 -15.78 -8.07
C ASN A 181 3.82 -14.31 -8.54
N ASN A 182 4.28 -13.41 -7.67
CA ASN A 182 4.53 -12.00 -7.96
C ASN A 182 6.00 -11.65 -7.71
N ASN A 183 6.91 -12.59 -8.01
CA ASN A 183 8.34 -12.51 -7.72
C ASN A 183 9.12 -11.46 -8.54
N ASP A 184 8.45 -10.83 -9.49
CA ASP A 184 8.89 -9.74 -10.34
C ASP A 184 8.43 -8.36 -9.84
N LEU A 185 7.81 -8.29 -8.66
CA LEU A 185 7.31 -7.07 -8.03
C LEU A 185 7.82 -6.87 -6.60
N GLU A 186 8.01 -5.61 -6.21
CA GLU A 186 8.50 -5.19 -4.88
C GLU A 186 7.51 -5.55 -3.76
N VAL A 187 6.23 -5.69 -4.07
CA VAL A 187 5.21 -6.18 -3.12
C VAL A 187 5.54 -7.55 -2.55
N ALA A 188 6.20 -8.44 -3.31
CA ALA A 188 6.53 -9.79 -2.84
C ALA A 188 7.51 -9.77 -1.65
N PRO A 189 8.73 -9.19 -1.74
CA PRO A 189 9.61 -9.07 -0.58
C PRO A 189 9.05 -8.15 0.50
N TYR A 190 8.28 -7.11 0.15
CA TYR A 190 7.60 -6.25 1.13
C TYR A 190 6.68 -7.06 2.05
N LEU A 191 5.83 -7.93 1.50
CA LEU A 191 4.91 -8.75 2.28
C LEU A 191 5.66 -9.73 3.20
N MET A 192 6.81 -10.26 2.76
CA MET A 192 7.62 -11.14 3.60
C MET A 192 8.15 -10.39 4.84
N LEU A 193 8.61 -9.17 4.65
CA LEU A 193 9.09 -8.30 5.74
C LEU A 193 7.94 -7.88 6.67
N ALA A 194 6.82 -7.41 6.10
CA ALA A 194 5.75 -6.77 6.85
C ALA A 194 4.77 -7.75 7.51
N LYS A 195 4.60 -8.96 6.96
CA LYS A 195 3.54 -9.91 7.38
C LYS A 195 4.05 -11.27 7.82
N MET A 196 5.31 -11.62 7.51
CA MET A 196 5.82 -12.99 7.67
C MET A 196 7.09 -13.07 8.52
N TYR A 197 7.31 -12.09 9.41
CA TYR A 197 8.49 -12.03 10.27
C TYR A 197 8.69 -13.31 11.11
N ASP A 198 7.61 -13.84 11.69
CA ASP A 198 7.65 -15.03 12.56
C ASP A 198 7.74 -16.36 11.81
N VAL A 199 7.63 -16.35 10.48
CA VAL A 199 7.69 -17.57 9.66
C VAL A 199 9.11 -18.12 9.64
N ASN A 200 9.24 -19.45 9.57
CA ASN A 200 10.54 -20.12 9.50
C ASN A 200 11.38 -19.54 8.35
N VAL A 201 12.61 -19.14 8.66
CA VAL A 201 13.56 -18.49 7.75
C VAL A 201 13.80 -19.27 6.46
N THR A 202 13.68 -20.60 6.47
CA THR A 202 13.82 -21.47 5.28
C THR A 202 12.78 -21.14 4.21
N TYR A 203 11.54 -20.82 4.61
CA TYR A 203 10.50 -20.41 3.65
C TYR A 203 10.79 -19.02 3.08
N LEU A 204 11.26 -18.10 3.91
CA LEU A 204 11.65 -16.76 3.47
C LEU A 204 12.81 -16.81 2.48
N ASP A 205 13.81 -17.66 2.73
CA ASP A 205 14.93 -17.93 1.83
C ASP A 205 14.47 -18.53 0.49
N THR A 206 13.48 -19.43 0.52
CA THR A 206 12.86 -19.98 -0.70
C THR A 206 12.21 -18.88 -1.53
N ILE A 207 11.46 -17.98 -0.91
CA ILE A 207 10.85 -16.83 -1.60
C ILE A 207 11.94 -15.92 -2.14
N TYR A 208 12.92 -15.54 -1.33
CA TYR A 208 14.03 -14.68 -1.75
C TYR A 208 14.75 -15.23 -2.98
N LYS A 209 15.08 -16.53 -2.98
CA LYS A 209 15.72 -17.20 -4.13
C LYS A 209 14.88 -17.12 -5.41
N SER A 210 13.56 -17.19 -5.28
CA SER A 210 12.62 -17.08 -6.41
C SER A 210 12.48 -15.68 -6.99
N LEU A 211 12.91 -14.62 -6.27
CA LEU A 211 12.86 -13.25 -6.74
C LEU A 211 13.74 -13.06 -7.98
N THR A 212 13.27 -12.22 -8.90
CA THR A 212 14.07 -11.80 -10.06
C THR A 212 15.30 -10.99 -9.61
N PRO A 213 16.38 -10.92 -10.42
CA PRO A 213 17.55 -10.11 -10.07
C PRO A 213 17.21 -8.65 -9.75
N LYS A 214 16.35 -8.01 -10.58
CA LYS A 214 15.85 -6.65 -10.34
C LYS A 214 15.24 -6.50 -8.95
N ILE A 215 14.37 -7.43 -8.55
CA ILE A 215 13.68 -7.36 -7.26
C ILE A 215 14.62 -7.66 -6.10
N LYS A 216 15.64 -8.51 -6.27
CA LYS A 216 16.69 -8.71 -5.24
C LYS A 216 17.47 -7.43 -4.98
N ASP A 217 17.74 -6.65 -6.03
CA ASP A 217 18.46 -5.38 -5.92
C ASP A 217 17.59 -4.19 -5.45
N SER A 218 16.28 -4.38 -5.33
CA SER A 218 15.32 -3.37 -4.85
C SER A 218 15.45 -3.11 -3.34
N LYS A 219 14.80 -2.03 -2.86
CA LYS A 219 14.76 -1.67 -1.42
C LYS A 219 14.34 -2.85 -0.55
N TYR A 220 13.22 -3.48 -0.88
CA TYR A 220 12.68 -4.58 -0.10
C TYR A 220 13.40 -5.90 -0.34
N GLY A 221 13.96 -6.13 -1.52
CA GLY A 221 14.80 -7.31 -1.79
C GLY A 221 16.02 -7.38 -0.88
N LYS A 222 16.77 -6.28 -0.82
CA LYS A 222 17.94 -6.14 0.07
C LYS A 222 17.57 -6.25 1.54
N ALA A 223 16.46 -5.65 1.95
CA ALA A 223 15.98 -5.74 3.33
C ALA A 223 15.59 -7.18 3.71
N LEU A 224 14.94 -7.93 2.81
CA LEU A 224 14.61 -9.34 3.02
C LEU A 224 15.88 -10.19 3.14
N GLU A 225 16.87 -9.97 2.28
CA GLU A 225 18.16 -10.66 2.37
C GLU A 225 18.83 -10.42 3.72
N SER A 226 18.88 -9.16 4.16
CA SER A 226 19.47 -8.76 5.44
C SER A 226 18.77 -9.45 6.62
N MET A 227 17.43 -9.46 6.62
CA MET A 227 16.63 -10.15 7.64
C MET A 227 16.87 -11.67 7.66
N ILE A 228 16.98 -12.32 6.50
CA ILE A 228 17.27 -13.76 6.43
C ILE A 228 18.67 -14.03 7.00
N ARG A 229 19.66 -13.22 6.65
CA ARG A 229 21.04 -13.36 7.14
C ARG A 229 21.13 -13.15 8.65
N SER A 230 20.38 -12.20 9.22
CA SER A 230 20.41 -11.93 10.67
C SER A 230 19.79 -13.06 11.48
N ARG A 231 18.78 -13.75 10.94
CA ARG A 231 18.10 -14.89 11.60
C ARG A 231 18.83 -16.23 11.47
N ASN A 232 19.83 -16.31 10.60
CA ASN A 232 20.69 -17.49 10.43
C ASN A 232 22.00 -17.41 11.22
N LYS A 233 22.24 -16.30 11.93
CA LYS A 233 23.33 -16.15 12.90
C LYS A 233 22.88 -16.62 14.26
#